data_AF-A0A959NNA7-F1
#
_entry.id   AF-A0A959NNA7-F1
#
_cell.length_a   1.000
_cell.length_b   1.000
_cell.length_c   1.000
_cell.angle_alpha   90.00
_cell.angle_beta   90.00
_cell.angle_gamma   90.00
#
_symmetry.space_group_name_H-M   'P 1'
#
loop_
_entity.id
_entity.type
_entity.pdbx_description
1 polymer ?
#
loop_
_entity_poly.entity_id
_entity_poly.type
_entity_poly.pdbx_seq_one_letter_code
_entity_poly.pdbx_strand_id
1 'polypeptide(L)'
;MKKINWKKGLFSSKYRLFDNNIEVGEFSQSAFSSTSLGKINEVKLRFKKKGLFSSETEITDLNSNQLIGNIKFNSWRNKAEIKISNKKYLWKYDNFWNSKWSISENGQQLINYKSSTTSGN
;
A
#
# COMPACT_ATOMS: atom_id res chain seq x y z
N MET A 1 3.78 12.55 -15.05
CA MET A 1 3.33 11.49 -14.12
C MET A 1 3.33 12.05 -12.72
N LYS A 2 2.30 11.77 -11.92
CA LYS A 2 2.22 12.21 -10.52
C LYS A 2 3.27 11.47 -9.70
N LYS A 3 4.07 12.18 -8.89
CA LYS A 3 5.15 11.59 -8.09
C LYS A 3 4.83 11.80 -6.60
N ILE A 4 4.77 10.71 -5.86
CA ILE A 4 4.52 10.74 -4.42
C ILE A 4 5.79 10.26 -3.72
N ASN A 5 6.36 11.12 -2.90
CA ASN A 5 7.50 10.76 -2.06
C ASN A 5 6.98 10.42 -0.68
N TRP A 6 7.63 9.49 0.02
CA TRP A 6 7.29 9.20 1.41
C TRP A 6 8.50 9.37 2.33
N LYS A 7 8.23 9.77 3.57
CA LYS A 7 9.22 9.84 4.65
C LYS A 7 8.72 9.09 5.87
N LYS A 8 9.60 8.36 6.55
CA LYS A 8 9.34 7.71 7.83
C LYS A 8 10.20 8.38 8.90
N GLY A 9 9.60 8.77 10.02
CA GLY A 9 10.36 9.25 11.17
C GLY A 9 11.17 8.12 11.81
N LEU A 10 12.30 8.46 12.46
CA LEU A 10 13.07 7.50 13.25
C LEU A 10 12.16 6.86 14.30
N PHE A 11 12.13 5.52 14.36
CA PHE A 11 11.26 4.72 15.24
C PHE A 11 9.74 4.93 15.09
N SER A 12 9.29 5.64 14.05
CA SER A 12 7.85 5.89 13.83
C SER A 12 7.19 4.72 13.10
N SER A 13 5.99 4.33 13.54
CA SER A 13 5.08 3.47 12.77
C SER A 13 4.35 4.21 11.65
N LYS A 14 4.57 5.52 11.52
CA LYS A 14 3.92 6.40 10.56
C LYS A 14 4.85 6.80 9.41
N TYR A 15 4.27 6.77 8.23
CA TYR A 15 4.84 7.20 6.96
C TYR A 15 4.02 8.40 6.50
N ARG A 16 4.66 9.51 6.16
CA ARG A 16 4.00 10.69 5.58
C ARG A 16 4.23 10.73 4.07
N LEU A 17 3.19 11.04 3.32
CA LEU A 17 3.17 11.09 1.86
C LEU A 17 3.19 12.54 1.39
N PHE A 18 4.03 12.84 0.41
CA PHE A 18 4.25 14.19 -0.10
C PHE A 18 4.13 14.25 -1.62
N ASP A 19 3.37 15.23 -2.11
CA ASP A 19 3.30 15.64 -3.52
C ASP A 19 3.86 17.06 -3.62
N ASN A 20 4.94 17.26 -4.41
CA ASN A 20 5.63 18.57 -4.51
C ASN A 20 5.93 19.24 -3.14
N ASN A 21 6.44 18.46 -2.18
CA ASN A 21 6.71 18.86 -0.79
C ASN A 21 5.50 19.21 0.09
N ILE A 22 4.28 19.10 -0.44
CA ILE A 22 3.05 19.27 0.33
C ILE A 22 2.63 17.91 0.86
N GLU A 23 2.36 17.82 2.17
CA GLU A 23 1.84 16.58 2.77
C GLU A 23 0.42 16.32 2.24
N VAL A 24 0.24 15.18 1.57
CA VAL A 24 -1.04 14.77 0.96
C VAL A 24 -1.66 13.57 1.66
N GLY A 25 -0.95 12.96 2.61
CA GLY A 25 -1.45 11.78 3.29
C GLY A 25 -0.49 11.17 4.29
N GLU A 26 -0.97 10.13 4.94
CA GLU A 26 -0.22 9.34 5.90
C GLU A 26 -0.58 7.86 5.80
N PHE A 27 0.35 6.99 6.16
CA PHE A 27 0.14 5.57 6.34
C PHE A 27 0.72 5.17 7.69
N SER A 28 -0.02 4.39 8.46
CA SER A 28 0.39 3.95 9.79
C SER A 28 0.20 2.45 9.96
N GLN A 29 1.26 1.80 10.44
CA GLN A 29 1.27 0.38 10.74
C GLN A 29 1.97 0.15 12.08
N SER A 30 1.18 -0.12 13.12
CA SER A 30 1.72 -0.50 14.42
C SER A 30 2.38 -1.87 14.34
N ALA A 31 3.58 -2.02 14.91
CA ALA A 31 4.40 -3.23 14.81
C ALA A 31 3.68 -4.52 15.29
N PHE A 32 2.74 -4.38 16.24
CA PHE A 32 2.00 -5.49 16.82
C PHE A 32 0.55 -5.60 16.33
N SER A 33 0.15 -4.81 15.31
CA SER A 33 -1.23 -4.82 14.81
C SER A 33 -1.34 -5.57 13.49
N SER A 34 -2.40 -6.37 13.36
CA SER A 34 -2.87 -6.92 12.07
C SER A 34 -3.57 -5.87 11.20
N THR A 35 -3.69 -4.64 11.70
CA THR A 35 -4.37 -3.52 11.07
C THR A 35 -3.38 -2.42 10.71
N SER A 36 -3.62 -1.77 9.58
CA SER A 36 -2.90 -0.57 9.15
C SER A 36 -3.91 0.44 8.63
N LEU A 37 -3.61 1.72 8.78
CA LEU A 37 -4.50 2.82 8.37
C LEU A 37 -3.77 3.69 7.34
N GLY A 38 -4.44 3.99 6.24
CA GLY A 38 -3.96 4.93 5.24
C GLY A 38 -4.94 6.08 5.07
N LYS A 39 -4.41 7.27 4.87
CA LYS A 39 -5.15 8.47 4.50
C LYS A 39 -4.46 9.14 3.33
N ILE A 40 -5.20 9.50 2.29
CA ILE A 40 -4.72 10.39 1.24
C ILE A 40 -5.85 11.35 0.88
N ASN A 41 -5.58 12.65 0.94
CA ASN A 41 -6.61 13.69 0.88
C ASN A 41 -7.77 13.39 1.86
N GLU A 42 -9.00 13.27 1.35
CA GLU A 42 -10.21 12.96 2.14
C GLU A 42 -10.46 11.45 2.30
N VAL A 43 -9.77 10.60 1.53
CA VAL A 43 -9.96 9.15 1.56
C VAL A 43 -9.24 8.55 2.75
N LYS A 44 -9.97 7.77 3.57
CA LYS A 44 -9.42 7.05 4.73
C LYS A 44 -9.69 5.56 4.56
N LEU A 45 -8.63 4.75 4.52
CA LEU A 45 -8.72 3.31 4.33
C LEU A 45 -8.17 2.57 5.55
N ARG A 46 -8.81 1.46 5.89
CA ARG A 46 -8.29 0.47 6.83
C ARG A 46 -7.91 -0.79 6.07
N PHE A 47 -6.71 -1.28 6.34
CA PHE A 47 -6.19 -2.54 5.85
C PHE A 47 -6.13 -3.52 7.02
N LYS A 48 -6.87 -4.63 6.95
CA LYS A 48 -6.92 -5.62 8.05
C LYS A 48 -6.61 -7.01 7.52
N LYS A 49 -5.61 -7.67 8.10
CA LYS A 49 -5.37 -9.10 7.81
C LYS A 49 -6.52 -9.94 8.39
N LYS A 50 -7.04 -10.90 7.63
CA LYS A 50 -8.09 -11.82 8.11
C LYS A 50 -7.64 -12.75 9.26
N GLY A 51 -6.33 -12.95 9.44
CA GLY A 51 -5.76 -13.76 10.52
C GLY A 51 -4.23 -13.66 10.55
N LEU A 52 -3.58 -14.25 11.57
CA LEU A 52 -2.11 -14.19 11.73
C LEU A 52 -1.35 -14.79 10.53
N PHE A 53 -1.86 -15.87 9.95
CA PHE A 53 -1.25 -16.58 8.82
C PHE A 53 -1.91 -16.28 7.47
N SER A 54 -2.94 -15.41 7.45
CA SER A 54 -3.66 -15.09 6.21
C SER A 54 -2.74 -14.33 5.25
N SER A 55 -2.71 -14.76 3.99
CA SER A 55 -2.13 -13.97 2.89
C SER A 55 -3.12 -12.92 2.35
N GLU A 56 -4.33 -12.86 2.92
CA GLU A 56 -5.39 -11.95 2.52
C GLU A 56 -5.57 -10.80 3.53
N THR A 57 -5.61 -9.58 2.98
CA THR A 57 -5.87 -8.31 3.68
C THR A 57 -7.13 -7.67 3.10
N GLU A 58 -8.08 -7.32 3.94
CA GLU A 58 -9.29 -6.60 3.57
C GLU A 58 -9.03 -5.09 3.51
N ILE A 59 -9.73 -4.40 2.60
CA ILE A 59 -9.68 -2.95 2.43
C ILE A 59 -11.07 -2.39 2.76
N THR A 60 -11.16 -1.60 3.82
CA THR A 60 -12.39 -0.92 4.24
C THR A 60 -12.24 0.58 4.05
N ASP A 61 -13.20 1.21 3.37
CA ASP A 61 -13.33 2.67 3.38
C ASP A 61 -13.93 3.10 4.72
N LEU A 62 -13.23 3.97 5.45
CA LEU A 62 -13.64 4.43 6.77
C LEU A 62 -14.63 5.59 6.74
N ASN A 63 -14.79 6.28 5.60
CA ASN A 63 -15.80 7.33 5.46
C ASN A 63 -17.20 6.72 5.33
N SER A 64 -17.31 5.65 4.53
CA SER A 64 -18.56 4.90 4.32
C SER A 64 -18.69 3.68 5.23
N ASN A 65 -17.62 3.27 5.90
CA ASN A 65 -17.50 2.03 6.67
C ASN A 65 -17.82 0.76 5.85
N GLN A 66 -17.48 0.76 4.55
CA GLN A 66 -17.77 -0.35 3.63
C GLN A 66 -16.50 -1.12 3.26
N LEU A 67 -16.63 -2.46 3.15
CA LEU A 67 -15.60 -3.30 2.55
C LEU A 67 -15.58 -3.04 1.05
N ILE A 68 -14.49 -2.45 0.55
CA ILE A 68 -14.37 -2.06 -0.86
C ILE A 68 -13.44 -2.98 -1.65
N GLY A 69 -12.73 -3.88 -0.98
CA GLY A 69 -11.76 -4.74 -1.66
C GLY A 69 -10.91 -5.62 -0.77
N ASN A 70 -9.97 -6.32 -1.40
CA ASN A 70 -9.01 -7.18 -0.74
C ASN A 70 -7.67 -7.25 -1.51
N ILE A 71 -6.62 -7.59 -0.78
CA ILE A 71 -5.27 -7.84 -1.30
C ILE A 71 -4.92 -9.28 -0.96
N LYS A 72 -4.61 -10.10 -1.96
CA LYS A 72 -4.21 -11.50 -1.78
C LYS A 72 -2.78 -11.70 -2.25
N PHE A 73 -1.88 -11.97 -1.32
CA PHE A 73 -0.50 -12.31 -1.61
C PHE A 73 -0.38 -13.79 -2.03
N ASN A 74 0.57 -14.07 -2.93
CA ASN A 74 0.97 -15.44 -3.22
C ASN A 74 1.80 -16.04 -2.08
N SER A 75 2.09 -17.34 -2.14
CA SER A 75 2.79 -18.06 -1.07
C SER A 75 4.16 -17.47 -0.71
N TRP A 76 4.87 -16.94 -1.71
CA TRP A 76 6.19 -16.32 -1.55
C TRP A 76 6.14 -14.85 -1.12
N ARG A 77 4.93 -14.26 -1.01
CA ARG A 77 4.67 -12.85 -0.69
C ARG A 77 5.42 -11.85 -1.58
N ASN A 78 5.83 -12.26 -2.77
CA ASN A 78 6.54 -11.42 -3.74
C ASN A 78 5.62 -10.86 -4.85
N LYS A 79 4.37 -11.33 -4.88
CA LYS A 79 3.30 -10.87 -5.77
C LYS A 79 1.99 -10.80 -5.01
N ALA A 80 1.10 -9.91 -5.42
CA ALA A 80 -0.23 -9.79 -4.85
C ALA A 80 -1.25 -9.38 -5.92
N GLU A 81 -2.46 -9.88 -5.75
CA GLU A 81 -3.63 -9.44 -6.48
C GLU A 81 -4.42 -8.48 -5.60
N ILE A 82 -4.67 -7.27 -6.09
CA ILE A 82 -5.47 -6.25 -5.42
C ILE A 82 -6.80 -6.16 -6.16
N LYS A 83 -7.90 -6.41 -5.46
CA LYS A 83 -9.25 -6.20 -5.99
C LYS A 83 -9.88 -5.04 -5.24
N ILE A 84 -10.35 -4.04 -5.97
CA ILE A 84 -11.09 -2.90 -5.41
C ILE A 84 -12.29 -2.67 -6.31
N SER A 85 -13.50 -2.77 -5.74
CA SER A 85 -14.75 -2.75 -6.49
C SER A 85 -14.72 -3.77 -7.64
N ASN A 86 -14.87 -3.34 -8.90
CA ASN A 86 -14.84 -4.22 -10.08
C ASN A 86 -13.47 -4.23 -10.80
N LYS A 87 -12.43 -3.64 -10.18
CA LYS A 87 -11.10 -3.55 -10.77
C LYS A 87 -10.13 -4.52 -10.12
N LYS A 88 -9.23 -5.04 -10.94
CA LYS A 88 -8.17 -5.96 -10.52
C LYS A 88 -6.83 -5.41 -10.94
N TYR A 89 -5.94 -5.31 -9.97
CA TYR A 89 -4.57 -4.87 -10.14
C TYR A 89 -3.60 -5.95 -9.70
N LEU A 90 -2.44 -5.98 -10.34
CA LEU A 90 -1.35 -6.91 -10.02
C LEU A 90 -0.17 -6.11 -9.48
N TRP A 91 0.21 -6.43 -8.25
CA TRP A 91 1.41 -5.91 -7.61
C TRP A 91 2.51 -6.97 -7.62
N LYS A 92 3.76 -6.57 -7.88
CA LYS A 92 4.93 -7.45 -7.81
C LYS A 92 6.21 -6.67 -7.49
N TYR A 93 7.18 -7.33 -6.87
CA TYR A 93 8.55 -6.84 -6.89
C TYR A 93 9.17 -6.97 -8.29
N ASP A 94 9.93 -5.97 -8.69
CA ASP A 94 10.65 -5.93 -9.97
C ASP A 94 12.14 -6.27 -9.81
N ASN A 95 12.62 -6.47 -8.59
CA ASN A 95 14.01 -6.83 -8.30
C ASN A 95 14.15 -7.73 -7.06
N PHE A 96 15.28 -8.44 -6.98
CA PHE A 96 15.60 -9.37 -5.89
C PHE A 96 15.72 -8.70 -4.52
N TRP A 97 16.15 -7.44 -4.48
CA TRP A 97 16.32 -6.68 -3.25
C TRP A 97 15.03 -6.04 -2.74
N ASN A 98 13.88 -6.33 -3.36
CA ASN A 98 12.55 -5.81 -2.99
C ASN A 98 12.47 -4.28 -2.88
N SER A 99 13.42 -3.56 -3.50
CA SER A 99 13.50 -2.10 -3.48
C SER A 99 12.79 -1.45 -4.66
N LYS A 100 12.32 -2.25 -5.62
CA LYS A 100 11.47 -1.84 -6.74
C LYS A 100 10.24 -2.72 -6.80
N TRP A 101 9.09 -2.10 -7.01
CA TRP A 101 7.85 -2.82 -7.28
C TRP A 101 6.98 -2.03 -8.23
N SER A 102 6.04 -2.71 -8.86
CA SER A 102 5.10 -2.13 -9.80
C SER A 102 3.67 -2.58 -9.53
N ILE A 103 2.70 -1.74 -9.91
CA ILE A 103 1.29 -2.11 -10.01
C ILE A 103 0.85 -1.98 -11.46
N SER A 104 0.14 -2.98 -11.95
CA SER A 104 -0.40 -3.03 -13.31
C SER A 104 -1.89 -3.35 -13.33
N GLU A 105 -2.59 -2.87 -14.35
CA GLU A 105 -3.99 -3.20 -14.68
C GLU A 105 -3.99 -3.74 -16.12
N ASN A 106 -4.56 -4.92 -16.34
CA ASN A 106 -4.66 -5.54 -17.68
C ASN A 106 -3.33 -5.58 -18.48
N GLY A 107 -2.20 -5.79 -17.78
CA GLY A 107 -0.87 -5.83 -18.39
C GLY A 107 -0.21 -4.47 -18.61
N GLN A 108 -0.93 -3.35 -18.42
CA GLN A 108 -0.37 -2.01 -18.47
C GLN A 108 0.13 -1.58 -17.08
N GLN A 109 1.37 -1.11 -17.01
CA GLN A 109 2.02 -0.69 -15.77
C GLN A 109 1.54 0.73 -15.40
N LEU A 110 0.86 0.84 -14.26
CA LEU A 110 0.25 2.09 -13.79
C LEU A 110 1.11 2.83 -12.78
N ILE A 111 1.75 2.09 -11.88
CA ILE A 111 2.55 2.65 -10.78
C ILE A 111 3.90 1.95 -10.74
N ASN A 112 4.93 2.76 -10.60
CA ASN A 112 6.31 2.33 -10.42
C ASN A 112 6.82 2.88 -9.11
N TYR A 113 7.49 2.03 -8.36
CA TYR A 113 8.10 2.40 -7.12
C TYR A 113 9.58 2.05 -7.12
N LYS A 114 10.38 2.94 -6.54
CA LYS A 114 11.78 2.69 -6.23
C LYS A 114 12.12 3.32 -4.89
N SER A 115 12.72 2.56 -3.98
CA SER A 115 13.27 3.09 -2.73
C SER A 115 14.75 2.85 -2.53
N SER A 116 15.32 3.74 -1.71
CA SER A 116 16.56 3.57 -0.95
C SER A 116 16.23 3.40 0.54
N THR A 117 17.24 3.12 1.37
CA THR A 117 17.10 2.71 2.79
C THR A 117 16.27 3.67 3.66
N THR A 118 16.14 4.95 3.30
CA THR A 118 15.44 5.98 4.09
C THR A 118 14.37 6.77 3.32
N SER A 119 14.18 6.50 2.02
CA SER A 119 13.22 7.23 1.18
C SER A 119 12.84 6.46 -0.07
N GLY A 120 11.66 6.69 -0.64
CA GLY A 120 11.25 6.11 -1.92
C GLY A 120 10.28 6.98 -2.68
N ASN A 121 10.16 6.70 -3.97
CA ASN A 121 9.39 7.49 -4.94
C ASN A 121 8.83 6.66 -6.08
#